data_AF-A0A7X4C0E4-F1
#
_entry.id   AF-A0A7X4C0E4-F1
#
_cell.length_a   1.000
_cell.length_b   1.000
_cell.length_c   1.000
_cell.angle_alpha   90.00
_cell.angle_beta   90.00
_cell.angle_gamma   90.00
#
_symmetry.space_group_name_H-M   'P 1'
#
loop_
_entity.id
_entity.type
_entity.pdbx_description
1 polymer ?
#
loop_
_entity_poly.entity_id
_entity_poly.type
_entity_poly.pdbx_seq_one_letter_code
_entity_poly.pdbx_strand_id
1 'polypeptide(L)' 'MQLTLPNGQTWSFRASGGRIGLASSIYLGEGRPRNTDAILIEGRTGADGAAVKWAFRAAGRGG' A
#
# COMPACT_ATOMS: atom_id res chain seq x y z
N MET A 1 -4.98 1.74 -6.42
CA MET A 1 -3.71 1.21 -6.97
C MET A 1 -3.87 -0.28 -7.26
N GLN A 2 -3.28 -0.78 -8.34
CA GLN A 2 -3.20 -2.21 -8.64
C GLN A 2 -1.81 -2.73 -8.28
N LEU A 3 -1.73 -3.95 -7.77
CA LEU A 3 -0.50 -4.62 -7.40
C LEU A 3 -0.53 -6.02 -7.99
N THR A 4 0.38 -6.30 -8.92
CA THR A 4 0.52 -7.64 -9.49
C THR A 4 1.65 -8.35 -8.78
N LEU A 5 1.32 -9.45 -8.12
CA LEU A 5 2.28 -10.30 -7.43
C LEU A 5 3.05 -11.16 -8.45
N PRO A 6 4.26 -11.65 -8.11
CA PRO A 6 5.05 -12.50 -9.00
C PRO A 6 4.33 -13.75 -9.51
N ASN A 7 3.30 -14.23 -8.79
CA ASN A 7 2.48 -15.37 -9.18
C ASN A 7 1.31 -15.01 -10.14
N GLY A 8 1.27 -13.77 -10.65
CA GLY A 8 0.24 -13.24 -11.55
C GLY A 8 -1.07 -12.82 -10.86
N GLN A 9 -1.22 -13.06 -9.55
CA GLN A 9 -2.38 -12.58 -8.82
C GLN A 9 -2.32 -11.07 -8.66
N THR A 10 -3.42 -10.39 -8.98
CA THR A 10 -3.54 -8.94 -8.84
C THR A 10 -4.42 -8.57 -7.66
N TRP A 11 -4.00 -7.53 -6.95
CA TRP A 11 -4.69 -6.95 -5.82
C TRP A 11 -5.00 -5.49 -6.10
N SER A 12 -6.20 -5.07 -5.73
CA SER A 12 -6.62 -3.67 -5.74
C SER A 12 -6.52 -3.09 -4.34
N PHE A 13 -5.60 -2.15 -4.14
CA PHE A 13 -5.52 -1.34 -2.94
C PHE A 13 -6.31 -0.05 -3.12
N ARG A 14 -7.20 0.25 -2.17
CA ARG A 14 -8.01 1.47 -2.15
C ARG A 14 -7.91 2.13 -0.79
N ALA A 15 -7.92 3.45 -0.80
CA ALA A 15 -7.94 4.27 0.39
C ALA A 15 -8.74 5.55 0.15
N SER A 16 -9.28 6.10 1.23
CA SER A 16 -9.89 7.43 1.29
C SER A 16 -9.36 8.18 2.51
N GLY A 17 -9.33 9.51 2.45
CA GLY A 17 -8.71 10.34 3.50
C GLY A 17 -7.22 10.58 3.28
N GLY A 18 -6.68 10.20 2.12
CA GLY A 18 -5.31 10.48 1.71
C GLY A 18 -5.02 10.02 0.28
N ARG A 19 -3.92 10.50 -0.30
CA ARG A 19 -3.40 10.09 -1.60
C ARG A 19 -2.60 8.81 -1.46
N ILE A 20 -2.87 7.84 -2.33
CA ILE A 20 -2.12 6.58 -2.40
C ILE A 20 -0.85 6.78 -3.24
N GLY A 21 0.28 6.23 -2.79
CA GLY A 21 1.54 6.19 -3.54
C GLY A 21 2.39 4.96 -3.19
N LEU A 22 3.58 4.89 -3.80
CA LEU A 22 4.63 3.95 -3.44
C LEU A 22 5.86 4.74 -2.98
N ALA A 23 6.57 4.22 -1.99
CA ALA A 23 7.83 4.78 -1.52
C ALA A 23 8.83 3.65 -1.23
N SER A 24 10.10 3.86 -1.57
CA SER A 24 11.16 2.92 -1.23
C SER A 24 11.36 2.85 0.29
N SER A 25 11.63 1.65 0.79
CA SER A 25 11.73 1.32 2.21
C SER A 25 12.64 0.12 2.43
N ILE A 26 12.95 -0.16 3.70
CA ILE A 26 13.68 -1.35 4.12
C ILE A 26 12.78 -2.17 5.04
N TYR A 27 12.42 -3.37 4.59
CA TYR A 27 11.72 -4.35 5.40
C TYR A 27 12.72 -5.18 6.20
N LEU A 28 12.62 -5.16 7.53
CA LEU A 28 13.58 -5.86 8.39
C LEU A 28 13.22 -7.33 8.66
N GLY A 29 11.94 -7.72 8.56
CA GLY A 29 11.49 -9.08 8.88
C GLY A 29 12.07 -9.62 10.20
N GLU A 30 12.54 -10.86 10.20
CA GLU A 30 13.22 -11.53 11.33
C GLU A 30 14.70 -11.13 11.48
N GLY A 31 15.06 -9.89 11.15
CA GLY A 31 16.41 -9.34 11.34
C GLY A 31 17.32 -9.38 10.11
N ARG A 32 16.79 -9.66 8.91
CA ARG A 32 17.52 -9.47 7.64
C ARG A 32 16.89 -8.33 6.85
N PRO A 33 17.57 -7.17 6.74
CA PRO A 33 17.09 -6.04 5.93
C PRO A 33 16.90 -6.43 4.46
N ARG A 34 15.78 -6.01 3.88
CA ARG A 34 15.46 -6.19 2.46
C ARG A 34 14.91 -4.89 1.90
N ASN A 35 15.47 -4.43 0.78
CA ASN A 35 14.87 -3.31 0.04
C ASN A 35 13.48 -3.73 -0.44
N THR A 36 12.52 -2.84 -0.29
CA THR A 36 11.13 -3.02 -0.72
C THR A 36 10.55 -1.68 -1.13
N ASP A 37 9.48 -1.70 -1.90
CA ASP A 37 8.56 -0.57 -1.95
C ASP A 37 7.42 -0.80 -0.95
N ALA A 38 6.97 0.28 -0.32
CA ALA A 38 5.84 0.31 0.60
C ALA A 38 4.70 1.12 -0.03
N ILE A 39 3.47 0.69 0.23
CA ILE A 39 2.29 1.50 -0.09
C ILE A 39 2.19 2.62 0.94
N LEU A 40 2.11 3.85 0.46
CA LEU A 40 1.95 5.03 1.29
C LEU A 40 0.54 5.62 1.12
N ILE A 41 -0.04 6.08 2.23
CA ILE A 41 -1.21 6.97 2.22
C ILE A 41 -0.76 8.29 2.83
N GLU A 42 -0.74 9.35 2.01
CA GLU A 42 -0.29 10.68 2.42
C GLU A 42 -1.46 11.64 2.49
N GLY A 43 -1.48 12.47 3.53
CA GLY A 43 -2.51 13.48 3.71
C GLY A 43 -2.10 14.49 4.77
N ARG A 44 -2.79 15.63 4.82
CA ARG A 44 -2.61 16.62 5.88
C ARG A 44 -3.57 16.29 7.01
N THR A 45 -3.09 16.33 8.25
CA THR A 45 -3.93 16.25 9.44
C THR A 45 -4.40 17.65 9.85
N GLY A 46 -5.65 17.75 10.33
CA GLY A 46 -6.19 18.97 10.93
C GLY A 46 -6.05 18.95 12.47
N ALA A 47 -6.62 19.96 13.13
CA ALA A 47 -6.66 20.03 14.60
C ALA A 47 -7.35 18.81 15.23
N ASP A 48 -8.36 18.27 14.56
CA ASP A 48 -9.10 17.07 14.97
C ASP A 48 -8.48 15.76 14.44
N GLY A 49 -7.27 15.84 13.85
CA GLY A 49 -6.58 14.71 13.23
C GLY A 49 -7.03 14.43 11.80
N ALA A 50 -6.92 13.16 11.38
CA ALA A 50 -7.39 12.68 10.08
C ALA A 50 -7.95 11.27 10.20
N ALA A 51 -9.04 11.00 9.50
CA ALA A 51 -9.60 9.67 9.37
C ALA A 51 -9.19 9.05 8.02
N VAL A 52 -8.47 7.94 8.07
CA VAL A 52 -8.08 7.17 6.88
C VAL A 52 -8.82 5.84 6.88
N LYS A 53 -9.45 5.51 5.76
CA LYS A 53 -10.04 4.17 5.52
C LYS A 53 -9.32 3.54 4.36
N TRP A 54 -8.99 2.26 4.49
CA TRP A 54 -8.29 1.52 3.45
C TRP A 54 -8.78 0.07 3.36
N ALA A 55 -8.57 -0.55 2.21
CA ALA A 55 -8.88 -1.94 1.98
C ALA A 55 -8.02 -2.54 0.87
N PHE A 56 -7.72 -3.83 1.04
CA PHE A 56 -7.24 -4.69 -0.03
C PHE A 56 -8.39 -5.53 -0.56
N ARG A 57 -8.46 -5.69 -1.88
CA ARG A 57 -9.37 -6.62 -2.53
C ARG A 57 -8.62 -7.41 -3.59
N ALA A 58 -8.83 -8.73 -3.62
CA ALA A 58 -8.38 -9.53 -4.74
C ALA A 58 -9.04 -9.01 -6.03
N ALA A 59 -8.25 -8.84 -7.09
CA ALA A 59 -8.71 -8.34 -8.39
C ALA A 59 -8.71 -9.45 -9.47
N GLY A 60 -8.37 -10.69 -9.10
CA GLY A 60 -8.22 -11.83 -10.01
C GLY A 60 -6.77 -12.08 -10.43
N ARG A 61 -6.55 -12.88 -11.47
CA ARG A 61 -5.26 -12.98 -12.15
C ARG A 61 -5.20 -11.96 -13.29
N GLY A 62 -4.04 -11.31 -13.45
CA GLY A 62 -3.77 -10.53 -14.67
C GLY A 62 -3.74 -11.49 -15.86
N GLY A 63 -4.39 -11.11 -16.97
CA GLY A 63 -4.40 -11.88 -18.22
C GLY A 63 -3.04 -11.93 -18.88
#